data_AF-A0A150GHY9-F1
#
_entry.id   AF-A0A150GHY9-F1
#
_cell.length_a   1.000
_cell.length_b   1.000
_cell.length_c   1.000
_cell.angle_alpha   90.00
_cell.angle_beta   90.00
_cell.angle_gamma   90.00
#
_symmetry.space_group_name_H-M   'P 1'
#
loop_
_entity.id
_entity.type
_entity.pdbx_description
1 polymer ?
#
loop_
_entity_poly.entity_id
_entity_poly.type
_entity_poly.pdbx_seq_one_letter_code
_entity_poly.pdbx_strand_id
1 'polypeptide(L)'
;MAERVATNGKLPKGDGRIMVESIRTLEHGQRSLELIARHVAAKREMAGALEQDWPIRKKWLSRICEQSLRLPNCKPLILDIFANAEAFALSTYFAAEMVEKLAARGAEVPLLVRVVELFRARRPAGDKGVAAAYHRLLAALRERKDEAAAKAANAALKAFLGAPPVQEAAVPAAAAAAASEVREPVAAVAPGV
;
A
#
# COMPACT_ATOMS: atom_id res chain seq x y z
N MET A 1 -12.81 33.58 -5.10
CA MET A 1 -13.59 32.45 -4.56
C MET A 1 -13.39 31.27 -5.51
N ALA A 2 -12.55 30.30 -5.15
CA ALA A 2 -12.31 29.12 -5.97
C ALA A 2 -13.36 28.05 -5.62
N GLU A 3 -14.10 27.64 -6.64
CA GLU A 3 -15.21 26.69 -6.60
C GLU A 3 -14.72 25.31 -6.11
N ARG A 4 -15.18 24.90 -4.92
CA ARG A 4 -14.95 23.56 -4.37
C ARG A 4 -15.81 22.57 -5.15
N VAL A 5 -15.32 22.08 -6.29
CA VAL A 5 -15.92 20.94 -6.96
C VAL A 5 -15.68 19.71 -6.08
N ALA A 6 -16.74 19.31 -5.38
CA ALA A 6 -16.85 18.01 -4.75
C ALA A 6 -16.76 16.91 -5.83
N THR A 7 -15.54 16.49 -6.17
CA THR A 7 -15.33 15.28 -6.95
C THR A 7 -15.66 14.08 -6.06
N ASN A 8 -16.93 13.67 -6.07
CA ASN A 8 -17.45 12.41 -5.52
C ASN A 8 -16.73 11.20 -6.13
N GLY A 9 -15.46 10.96 -5.78
CA GLY A 9 -14.69 9.78 -6.17
C GLY A 9 -14.55 9.53 -7.68
N LYS A 10 -14.86 10.52 -8.55
CA LYS A 10 -14.77 10.34 -10.00
C LYS A 10 -13.35 10.68 -10.46
N LEU A 11 -12.67 9.63 -10.87
CA LEU A 11 -11.40 9.64 -11.57
C LEU A 11 -11.42 10.58 -12.80
N PRO A 12 -10.30 11.27 -13.13
CA PRO A 12 -10.20 12.07 -14.34
C PRO A 12 -10.50 11.23 -15.60
N LYS A 13 -10.98 11.86 -16.68
CA LYS A 13 -11.51 11.19 -17.90
C LYS A 13 -10.58 10.16 -18.56
N GLY A 14 -9.27 10.18 -18.28
CA GLY A 14 -8.30 9.15 -18.72
C GLY A 14 -8.24 7.89 -17.85
N ASP A 15 -8.68 7.97 -16.60
CA ASP A 15 -8.62 6.92 -15.56
C ASP A 15 -9.94 6.12 -15.42
N GLY A 16 -10.99 6.50 -16.15
CA GLY A 16 -12.34 5.91 -16.04
C GLY A 16 -12.49 4.45 -16.48
N ARG A 17 -11.40 3.70 -16.70
CA ARG A 17 -11.41 2.32 -17.21
C ARG A 17 -10.60 1.33 -16.36
N ILE A 18 -10.43 1.54 -15.05
CA ILE A 18 -9.94 0.44 -14.20
C ILE A 18 -11.08 -0.58 -14.04
N MET A 19 -11.27 -1.45 -15.04
CA MET A 19 -12.29 -2.49 -15.06
C MET A 19 -11.84 -3.76 -14.33
N VAL A 20 -11.71 -3.64 -13.01
CA VAL A 20 -11.27 -4.76 -12.15
C VAL A 20 -12.27 -5.93 -12.14
N GLU A 21 -13.53 -5.68 -12.51
CA GLU A 21 -14.58 -6.70 -12.49
C GLU A 21 -14.37 -7.83 -13.51
N SER A 22 -13.47 -7.65 -14.48
CA SER A 22 -13.34 -8.50 -15.67
C SER A 22 -11.92 -9.04 -15.92
N ILE A 23 -11.09 -9.17 -14.88
CA ILE A 23 -9.76 -9.82 -15.00
C ILE A 23 -9.99 -11.27 -15.47
N ARG A 24 -9.56 -11.55 -16.70
CA ARG A 24 -9.67 -12.85 -17.38
C ARG A 24 -8.31 -13.46 -17.67
N THR A 25 -7.26 -12.64 -17.69
CA THR A 25 -5.88 -13.02 -18.01
C THR A 25 -4.91 -12.29 -17.08
N LEU A 26 -3.69 -12.83 -16.97
CA LEU A 26 -2.62 -12.21 -16.19
C LEU A 26 -2.31 -10.80 -16.72
N GLU A 27 -2.18 -10.63 -18.03
CA GLU A 27 -1.91 -9.35 -18.69
C GLU A 27 -2.98 -8.30 -18.37
N HIS A 28 -4.26 -8.69 -18.37
CA HIS A 28 -5.34 -7.77 -18.01
C HIS A 28 -5.24 -7.33 -16.54
N GLY A 29 -4.88 -8.26 -15.66
CA GLY A 29 -4.62 -7.95 -14.26
C GLY A 29 -3.42 -7.00 -14.07
N GLN A 30 -2.31 -7.24 -14.78
CA GLN A 30 -1.12 -6.39 -14.75
C GLN A 30 -1.44 -4.97 -15.22
N ARG A 31 -2.13 -4.83 -16.36
CA ARG A 31 -2.60 -3.51 -16.85
C ARG A 31 -3.48 -2.81 -15.82
N SER A 32 -4.35 -3.55 -15.13
CA SER A 32 -5.19 -2.99 -14.07
C SER A 32 -4.36 -2.48 -12.89
N LEU A 33 -3.35 -3.25 -12.45
CA LEU A 33 -2.42 -2.84 -11.40
C LEU A 33 -1.62 -1.60 -11.80
N GLU A 34 -1.12 -1.53 -13.03
CA GLU A 34 -0.40 -0.35 -13.54
C GLU A 34 -1.28 0.90 -13.53
N LEU A 35 -2.56 0.79 -13.92
CA LEU A 35 -3.47 1.93 -13.86
C LEU A 35 -3.72 2.39 -12.43
N ILE A 36 -3.88 1.46 -11.48
CA ILE A 36 -4.02 1.81 -10.06
C ILE A 36 -2.73 2.48 -9.54
N ALA A 37 -1.55 1.96 -9.90
CA ALA A 37 -0.28 2.55 -9.48
C ALA A 37 -0.09 3.97 -10.03
N ARG A 38 -0.40 4.20 -11.31
CA ARG A 38 -0.41 5.54 -11.92
C ARG A 38 -1.38 6.47 -11.23
N HIS A 39 -2.58 5.97 -10.89
CA HIS A 39 -3.57 6.72 -10.15
C HIS A 39 -3.05 7.17 -8.78
N VAL A 40 -2.46 6.25 -8.01
CA VAL A 40 -1.86 6.55 -6.69
C VAL A 40 -0.72 7.56 -6.83
N ALA A 41 0.15 7.40 -7.84
CA ALA A 41 1.23 8.35 -8.10
C ALA A 41 0.70 9.77 -8.39
N ALA A 42 -0.33 9.90 -9.22
CA ALA A 42 -0.96 11.19 -9.51
C ALA A 42 -1.63 11.83 -8.29
N LYS A 43 -2.14 11.02 -7.36
CA LYS A 43 -2.79 11.48 -6.12
C LYS A 43 -1.82 11.80 -4.99
N ARG A 44 -0.60 11.28 -5.02
CA ARG A 44 0.41 11.52 -3.98
C ARG A 44 0.80 13.00 -3.88
N GLU A 45 0.77 13.73 -4.99
CA GLU A 45 1.03 15.17 -5.05
C GLU A 45 -0.12 16.02 -4.46
N MET A 46 -1.27 15.42 -4.17
CA MET A 46 -2.47 16.10 -3.66
C MET A 46 -2.66 15.80 -2.17
N ALA A 47 -2.52 16.83 -1.33
CA ALA A 47 -2.66 16.68 0.12
C ALA A 47 -4.01 16.05 0.51
N GLY A 48 -3.96 14.94 1.27
CA GLY A 48 -5.15 14.25 1.79
C GLY A 48 -5.93 13.42 0.75
N ALA A 49 -5.48 13.35 -0.50
CA ALA A 49 -6.23 12.66 -1.56
C ALA A 49 -6.15 11.14 -1.45
N LEU A 50 -5.05 10.59 -0.91
CA LEU A 50 -4.81 9.15 -0.75
C LEU A 50 -5.63 8.50 0.38
N GLU A 51 -6.07 9.32 1.34
CA GLU A 51 -6.96 8.92 2.42
C GLU A 51 -8.41 8.92 1.96
N GLN A 52 -8.80 9.90 1.14
CA GLN A 52 -10.15 10.03 0.60
C GLN A 52 -10.49 8.96 -0.44
N ASP A 53 -9.54 8.58 -1.28
CA ASP A 53 -9.72 7.55 -2.32
C ASP A 53 -9.53 6.11 -1.80
N TRP A 54 -9.06 5.93 -0.55
CA TRP A 54 -8.78 4.62 0.02
C TRP A 54 -9.96 3.64 -0.06
N PRO A 55 -11.22 3.99 0.27
CA PRO A 55 -12.35 3.06 0.17
C PRO A 55 -12.51 2.48 -1.25
N ILE A 56 -12.26 3.31 -2.26
CA ILE A 56 -12.36 2.93 -3.67
C ILE A 56 -11.16 2.06 -4.07
N ARG A 57 -9.93 2.49 -3.74
CA ARG A 57 -8.70 1.73 -4.01
C ARG A 57 -8.72 0.36 -3.33
N LYS A 58 -9.16 0.30 -2.08
CA LYS A 58 -9.38 -0.94 -1.33
C LYS A 58 -10.35 -1.87 -2.05
N LYS A 59 -11.46 -1.35 -2.60
CA LYS A 59 -12.42 -2.15 -3.38
C LYS A 59 -11.78 -2.74 -4.63
N TRP A 60 -11.00 -1.94 -5.38
CA TRP A 60 -10.27 -2.41 -6.55
C TRP A 60 -9.27 -3.50 -6.19
N LEU A 61 -8.34 -3.24 -5.27
CA LEU A 61 -7.29 -4.19 -4.90
C LEU A 61 -7.88 -5.48 -4.32
N SER A 62 -8.91 -5.37 -3.47
CA SER A 62 -9.64 -6.54 -2.98
C SER A 62 -10.21 -7.35 -4.14
N ARG A 63 -10.87 -6.70 -5.10
CA ARG A 63 -11.46 -7.37 -6.25
C ARG A 63 -10.41 -8.05 -7.14
N ILE A 64 -9.23 -7.47 -7.30
CA ILE A 64 -8.10 -8.13 -7.99
C ILE A 64 -7.75 -9.41 -7.24
N CYS A 65 -7.52 -9.34 -5.92
CA CYS A 65 -7.19 -10.53 -5.13
C CYS A 65 -8.25 -11.64 -5.25
N GLU A 66 -9.52 -11.24 -5.23
CA GLU A 66 -10.65 -12.15 -5.38
C GLU A 66 -10.70 -12.87 -6.73
N GLN A 67 -10.52 -12.14 -7.84
CA GLN A 67 -10.55 -12.73 -9.18
C GLN A 67 -9.29 -13.55 -9.45
N SER A 68 -8.14 -13.03 -9.02
CA SER A 68 -6.85 -13.69 -9.17
C SER A 68 -6.76 -15.01 -8.43
N LEU A 69 -7.47 -15.16 -7.30
CA LEU A 69 -7.53 -16.43 -6.59
C LEU A 69 -8.30 -17.51 -7.37
N ARG A 70 -9.34 -17.12 -8.11
CA ARG A 70 -10.18 -18.03 -8.90
C ARG A 70 -9.51 -18.52 -10.19
N LEU A 71 -8.51 -17.78 -10.67
CA LEU A 71 -7.79 -18.07 -11.89
C LEU A 71 -6.38 -18.60 -11.56
N PRO A 72 -6.03 -19.86 -11.92
CA PRO A 72 -4.76 -20.48 -11.52
C PRO A 72 -3.52 -19.64 -11.87
N ASN A 73 -3.52 -19.01 -13.05
CA ASN A 73 -2.38 -18.25 -13.57
C ASN A 73 -2.31 -16.80 -13.05
N CYS A 74 -3.27 -16.36 -12.24
CA CYS A 74 -3.38 -14.96 -11.79
C CYS A 74 -2.99 -14.75 -10.33
N LYS A 75 -2.75 -15.82 -9.55
CA LYS A 75 -2.24 -15.74 -8.18
C LYS A 75 -1.01 -14.81 -8.02
N PRO A 76 -0.06 -14.72 -8.98
CA PRO A 76 1.05 -13.75 -8.90
C PRO A 76 0.61 -12.29 -8.71
N LEU A 77 -0.54 -11.88 -9.26
CA LEU A 77 -1.07 -10.52 -9.09
C LEU A 77 -1.36 -10.18 -7.62
N ILE A 78 -1.75 -11.17 -6.82
CA ILE A 78 -1.96 -10.98 -5.38
C ILE A 78 -0.62 -10.63 -4.73
N LEU A 79 0.43 -11.39 -5.08
CA LEU A 79 1.77 -11.18 -4.54
C LEU A 79 2.32 -9.82 -4.97
N ASP A 80 2.12 -9.41 -6.22
CA ASP A 80 2.57 -8.12 -6.75
C ASP A 80 1.98 -6.93 -5.97
N ILE A 81 0.71 -7.02 -5.55
CA ILE A 81 0.08 -5.98 -4.73
C ILE A 81 0.83 -5.80 -3.41
N PHE A 82 1.15 -6.89 -2.70
CA PHE A 82 1.81 -6.81 -1.39
C PHE A 82 3.31 -6.54 -1.51
N ALA A 83 3.96 -7.03 -2.55
CA ALA A 83 5.36 -6.75 -2.85
C ALA A 83 5.60 -5.26 -3.13
N ASN A 84 4.58 -4.55 -3.64
CA ASN A 84 4.62 -3.12 -3.97
C ASN A 84 3.65 -2.30 -3.10
N ALA A 85 3.56 -2.64 -1.80
CA ALA A 85 2.60 -2.03 -0.88
C ALA A 85 2.62 -0.48 -0.86
N GLU A 86 3.79 0.13 -1.01
CA GLU A 86 3.97 1.58 -1.06
C GLU A 86 3.43 2.19 -2.37
N ALA A 87 3.62 1.50 -3.51
CA ALA A 87 3.13 1.96 -4.82
C ALA A 87 1.60 2.01 -4.86
N PHE A 88 0.95 1.14 -4.07
CA PHE A 88 -0.50 1.10 -3.94
C PHE A 88 -1.04 1.84 -2.71
N ALA A 89 -0.17 2.49 -1.93
CA ALA A 89 -0.54 3.15 -0.67
C ALA A 89 -1.49 2.27 0.19
N LEU A 90 -1.09 1.01 0.40
CA LEU A 90 -1.90 0.06 1.17
C LEU A 90 -2.07 0.57 2.60
N SER A 91 -3.27 0.44 3.17
CA SER A 91 -3.46 0.74 4.58
C SER A 91 -2.78 -0.29 5.48
N THR A 92 -2.58 0.07 6.74
CA THR A 92 -1.99 -0.78 7.78
C THR A 92 -2.70 -2.14 7.89
N TYR A 93 -4.03 -2.16 7.91
CA TYR A 93 -4.80 -3.39 8.14
C TYR A 93 -5.22 -4.14 6.87
N PHE A 94 -4.87 -3.64 5.68
CA PHE A 94 -5.31 -4.25 4.43
C PHE A 94 -4.86 -5.71 4.28
N ALA A 95 -3.61 -6.02 4.66
CA ALA A 95 -3.11 -7.40 4.61
C ALA A 95 -3.90 -8.35 5.53
N ALA A 96 -4.26 -7.90 6.73
CA ALA A 96 -5.05 -8.71 7.66
C ALA A 96 -6.43 -9.03 7.10
N GLU A 97 -7.11 -8.03 6.53
CA GLU A 97 -8.40 -8.23 5.87
C GLU A 97 -8.30 -9.17 4.65
N MET A 98 -7.22 -9.06 3.86
CA MET A 98 -7.03 -9.92 2.70
C MET A 98 -6.70 -11.36 3.09
N VAL A 99 -5.89 -11.58 4.12
CA VAL A 99 -5.63 -12.93 4.65
C VAL A 99 -6.92 -13.61 5.08
N GLU A 100 -7.78 -12.91 5.84
CA GLU A 100 -9.08 -13.43 6.26
C GLU A 100 -9.98 -13.78 5.05
N LYS A 101 -10.12 -12.85 4.09
CA LYS A 101 -10.96 -13.09 2.90
C LYS A 101 -10.42 -14.19 1.99
N LEU A 102 -9.11 -14.24 1.76
CA LEU A 102 -8.48 -15.25 0.93
C LEU A 102 -8.57 -16.63 1.61
N ALA A 103 -8.37 -16.69 2.92
CA ALA A 103 -8.50 -17.93 3.68
C ALA A 103 -9.92 -18.51 3.61
N ALA A 104 -10.94 -17.67 3.82
CA ALA A 104 -12.35 -18.04 3.69
C ALA A 104 -12.74 -18.50 2.27
N ARG A 105 -11.97 -18.10 1.25
CA ARG A 105 -12.14 -18.52 -0.15
C ARG A 105 -11.29 -19.72 -0.55
N GLY A 106 -10.62 -20.38 0.41
CA GLY A 106 -9.85 -21.59 0.15
C GLY A 106 -8.45 -21.34 -0.43
N ALA A 107 -7.89 -20.14 -0.27
CA ALA A 107 -6.50 -19.89 -0.67
C ALA A 107 -5.53 -20.84 0.04
N GLU A 108 -4.52 -21.34 -0.68
CA GLU A 108 -3.51 -22.25 -0.14
C GLU A 108 -2.68 -21.56 0.96
N VAL A 109 -2.24 -22.33 1.96
CA VAL A 109 -1.42 -21.82 3.07
C VAL A 109 -0.17 -21.07 2.59
N PRO A 110 0.63 -21.58 1.62
CA PRO A 110 1.81 -20.86 1.13
C PRO A 110 1.49 -19.47 0.57
N LEU A 111 0.34 -19.29 -0.09
CA LEU A 111 -0.08 -18.00 -0.60
C LEU A 111 -0.37 -17.02 0.56
N LEU A 112 -1.11 -17.47 1.57
CA LEU A 112 -1.44 -16.65 2.75
C LEU A 112 -0.18 -16.24 3.52
N VAL A 113 0.75 -17.17 3.73
CA VAL A 113 2.05 -16.90 4.36
C VAL A 113 2.81 -15.84 3.54
N ARG A 114 2.89 -16.02 2.22
CA ARG A 114 3.65 -15.11 1.35
C ARG A 114 3.08 -13.70 1.34
N VAL A 115 1.76 -13.54 1.38
CA VAL A 115 1.10 -12.22 1.51
C VAL A 115 1.57 -11.49 2.77
N VAL A 116 1.60 -12.18 3.92
CA VAL A 116 2.02 -11.57 5.19
C VAL A 116 3.50 -11.20 5.17
N GLU A 117 4.36 -12.07 4.62
CA GLU A 117 5.79 -11.81 4.50
C GLU A 117 6.11 -10.62 3.59
N LEU A 118 5.47 -10.53 2.43
CA LEU A 118 5.65 -9.41 1.51
C LEU A 118 5.21 -8.10 2.14
N PHE A 119 4.08 -8.11 2.85
CA PHE A 119 3.62 -6.93 3.57
C PHE A 119 4.57 -6.54 4.71
N ARG A 120 5.07 -7.51 5.48
CA ARG A 120 6.08 -7.31 6.52
C ARG A 120 7.36 -6.68 5.97
N ALA A 121 7.82 -7.12 4.80
CA ALA A 121 9.05 -6.61 4.19
C ALA A 121 8.99 -5.11 3.79
N ARG A 122 7.78 -4.54 3.73
CA ARG A 122 7.53 -3.12 3.38
C ARG A 122 7.09 -2.28 4.58
N ARG A 123 7.17 -2.80 5.80
CA ARG A 123 6.66 -2.15 7.00
C ARG A 123 7.73 -2.09 8.09
N PRO A 124 7.68 -1.05 8.95
CA PRO A 124 8.59 -0.97 10.08
C PRO A 124 8.35 -2.12 11.06
N ALA A 125 9.39 -2.44 11.84
CA ALA A 125 9.27 -3.39 12.93
C ALA A 125 8.21 -2.91 13.94
N GLY A 126 7.40 -3.84 14.45
CA GLY A 126 6.31 -3.51 15.39
C GLY A 126 5.04 -2.92 14.73
N ASP A 127 4.94 -2.91 13.39
CA ASP A 127 3.72 -2.50 12.71
C ASP A 127 2.50 -3.34 13.15
N LYS A 128 1.48 -2.66 13.68
CA LYS A 128 0.24 -3.30 14.21
C LYS A 128 -0.54 -4.03 13.12
N GLY A 129 -0.45 -3.59 11.88
CA GLY A 129 -1.08 -4.20 10.71
C GLY A 129 -0.45 -5.54 10.33
N VAL A 130 0.88 -5.61 10.36
CA VAL A 130 1.62 -6.86 10.18
C VAL A 130 1.28 -7.86 11.30
N ALA A 131 1.26 -7.41 12.56
CA ALA A 131 0.86 -8.25 13.69
C ALA A 131 -0.58 -8.77 13.51
N ALA A 132 -1.52 -7.90 13.13
CA ALA A 132 -2.90 -8.30 12.84
C ALA A 132 -2.98 -9.34 11.70
N ALA A 133 -2.17 -9.18 10.64
CA ALA A 133 -2.14 -10.13 9.53
C ALA A 133 -1.64 -11.52 9.95
N TYR A 134 -0.61 -11.58 10.80
CA TYR A 134 -0.17 -12.83 11.42
C TYR A 134 -1.24 -13.46 12.32
N HIS A 135 -1.98 -12.67 13.11
CA HIS A 135 -3.09 -13.21 13.91
C HIS A 135 -4.20 -13.80 13.04
N ARG A 136 -4.55 -13.16 11.92
CA ARG A 136 -5.52 -13.70 10.94
C ARG A 136 -5.01 -14.96 10.26
N LEU A 137 -3.72 -15.02 9.93
CA LEU A 137 -3.09 -16.22 9.40
C LEU A 137 -3.15 -17.37 10.42
N LEU A 138 -2.82 -17.13 11.68
CA LEU A 138 -2.89 -18.14 12.74
C LEU A 138 -4.31 -18.68 12.95
N ALA A 139 -5.33 -17.81 12.91
CA ALA A 139 -6.72 -18.23 12.98
C ALA A 139 -7.06 -19.19 11.82
N ALA A 140 -6.73 -18.81 10.58
CA ALA A 140 -6.97 -19.64 9.40
C ALA A 140 -6.22 -20.99 9.45
N LEU A 141 -4.99 -21.01 9.99
CA LEU A 141 -4.22 -22.25 10.11
C LEU A 141 -4.79 -23.20 11.16
N ARG A 142 -5.26 -22.66 12.29
CA ARG A 142 -5.92 -23.45 13.35
C ARG A 142 -7.23 -24.05 12.87
N GLU A 143 -8.04 -23.28 12.13
CA GLU A 143 -9.27 -23.78 11.51
C GLU A 143 -8.98 -24.94 10.54
N ARG A 144 -7.84 -24.88 9.84
CA ARG A 144 -7.37 -25.92 8.92
C ARG A 144 -6.61 -27.06 9.60
N LYS A 145 -6.40 -26.99 10.93
CA LYS A 145 -5.64 -27.96 11.72
C LYS A 145 -4.19 -28.15 11.23
N ASP A 146 -3.59 -27.12 10.64
CA ASP A 146 -2.19 -27.13 10.20
C ASP A 146 -1.29 -26.65 11.33
N GLU A 147 -0.99 -27.56 12.26
CA GLU A 147 -0.19 -27.28 13.47
C GLU A 147 1.26 -26.89 13.14
N ALA A 148 1.84 -27.46 12.08
CA ALA A 148 3.20 -27.17 11.67
C ALA A 148 3.32 -25.73 11.15
N ALA A 149 2.42 -25.33 10.24
CA ALA A 149 2.39 -23.96 9.76
C ALA A 149 1.99 -22.97 10.87
N ALA A 150 1.07 -23.35 11.76
CA ALA A 150 0.67 -22.50 12.89
C ALA A 150 1.85 -22.24 13.84
N LYS A 151 2.66 -23.26 14.14
CA LYS A 151 3.88 -23.12 14.94
C LYS A 151 4.89 -22.19 14.27
N ALA A 152 5.12 -22.35 12.96
CA ALA A 152 6.01 -21.51 12.18
C ALA A 152 5.54 -20.04 12.13
N ALA A 153 4.25 -19.81 11.85
CA ALA A 153 3.66 -18.48 11.83
C ALA A 153 3.70 -17.79 13.21
N ASN A 154 3.50 -18.55 14.28
CA ASN A 154 3.60 -18.02 15.66
C ASN A 154 5.05 -17.66 16.03
N ALA A 155 6.02 -18.47 15.60
CA ALA A 155 7.44 -18.14 15.76
C ALA A 155 7.81 -16.87 14.97
N ALA A 156 7.32 -16.74 13.73
CA ALA A 156 7.53 -15.55 12.91
C ALA A 156 6.90 -14.28 13.52
N LEU A 157 5.69 -14.40 14.09
CA LEU A 157 5.04 -13.29 14.82
C LEU A 157 5.85 -12.88 16.04
N LYS A 158 6.29 -13.84 16.87
CA LYS A 158 7.13 -13.54 18.05
C LYS A 158 8.44 -12.86 17.64
N ALA A 159 9.09 -13.36 16.59
CA ALA A 159 10.32 -12.75 16.07
C ALA A 159 10.06 -11.33 15.55
N PHE A 160 8.92 -11.08 14.90
CA PHE A 160 8.55 -9.75 14.43
C PHE A 160 8.28 -8.76 15.58
N LEU A 161 7.57 -9.20 16.62
CA LEU A 161 7.25 -8.36 17.79
C LEU A 161 8.45 -8.13 18.71
N GLY A 162 9.38 -9.10 18.79
CA GLY A 162 10.61 -9.01 19.57
C GLY A 162 11.79 -8.40 18.84
N ALA A 163 11.65 -8.06 17.55
CA ALA A 163 12.72 -7.40 16.80
C ALA A 163 12.90 -5.95 17.31
N PRO A 164 14.14 -5.53 17.64
CA PRO A 164 14.40 -4.12 17.92
C PRO A 164 14.01 -3.28 16.70
N PRO A 165 13.50 -2.04 16.88
CA PRO A 165 13.14 -1.18 15.77
C PRO A 165 14.35 -1.00 14.85
N VAL A 166 14.18 -1.29 13.56
CA VAL A 166 15.20 -0.98 12.56
C VAL A 166 15.32 0.54 12.56
N GLN A 167 16.44 1.05 13.07
CA GLN A 167 16.82 2.45 12.86
C GLN A 167 16.94 2.64 11.35
N GLU A 168 15.99 3.36 10.78
CA GLU A 168 16.07 3.91 9.44
C GLU A 168 17.38 4.70 9.39
N ALA A 169 18.36 4.20 8.62
CA ALA A 169 19.62 4.89 8.44
C ALA A 169 19.31 6.29 7.94
N ALA A 170 19.50 7.28 8.80
CA ALA A 170 19.33 8.67 8.48
C ALA A 170 20.15 8.96 7.21
N VAL A 171 19.46 9.35 6.15
CA VAL A 171 20.08 9.98 4.99
C VAL A 171 20.91 11.15 5.56
N PRO A 172 22.22 11.25 5.28
CA PRO A 172 22.99 12.38 5.78
C PRO A 172 22.44 13.65 5.14
N ALA A 173 21.79 14.49 5.96
CA ALA A 173 21.44 15.85 5.64
C ALA A 173 22.73 16.68 5.56
N ALA A 174 23.43 16.59 4.43
CA ALA A 174 24.55 17.46 4.12
C ALA A 174 24.02 18.76 3.48
N ALA A 175 24.08 19.83 4.28
CA ALA A 175 24.31 21.22 3.87
C ALA A 175 23.32 21.88 2.89
N ALA A 176 22.29 22.52 3.45
CA ALA A 176 21.70 23.73 2.88
C ALA A 176 21.35 24.70 4.02
N ALA A 177 22.38 25.17 4.73
CA ALA A 177 22.29 26.26 5.68
C ALA A 177 23.45 27.23 5.42
N ALA A 178 23.28 28.10 4.43
CA ALA A 178 23.96 29.40 4.34
C ALA A 178 23.39 30.17 3.14
N ALA A 179 22.44 31.07 3.40
CA ALA A 179 22.25 32.37 2.74
C ALA A 179 20.85 32.92 3.05
N SER A 180 20.64 33.32 4.31
CA SER A 180 19.70 34.39 4.63
C SER A 180 20.52 35.51 5.24
N GLU A 181 21.00 36.43 4.42
CA GLU A 181 21.37 37.76 4.89
C GLU A 181 20.37 38.75 4.30
N VAL A 182 19.48 39.19 5.18
CA VAL A 182 18.50 40.25 4.98
C VAL A 182 19.24 41.57 4.98
N ARG A 183 19.03 42.42 3.96
CA ARG A 183 19.11 43.88 4.10
C ARG A 183 18.42 44.62 2.95
N GLU A 184 17.20 45.04 3.21
CA GLU A 184 16.65 46.34 2.77
C GLU A 184 16.54 47.20 4.05
N PRO A 185 16.64 48.55 4.02
CA PRO A 185 15.79 49.41 3.17
C PRO A 185 16.38 50.74 2.63
N VAL A 186 15.73 51.22 1.56
CA VAL A 186 15.29 52.60 1.22
C VAL A 186 16.28 53.79 1.35
N ALA A 187 16.53 54.48 0.23
CA ALA A 187 16.10 55.89 0.00
C ALA A 187 16.56 56.42 -1.37
N ALA A 188 15.65 57.13 -2.04
CA ALA A 188 15.81 57.82 -3.31
C ALA A 188 16.72 59.05 -3.23
N VAL A 189 17.43 59.39 -4.33
CA VAL A 189 17.65 60.76 -4.87
C VAL A 189 18.16 60.63 -6.32
N ALA A 190 17.41 61.20 -7.28
CA ALA A 190 17.96 61.76 -8.53
C ALA A 190 18.20 63.27 -8.27
N PRO A 191 19.14 64.01 -8.92
CA PRO A 191 19.21 64.16 -10.39
C PRO A 191 20.61 64.43 -11.03
N GLY A 192 20.67 64.30 -12.36
CA GLY A 192 21.39 65.19 -13.31
C GLY A 192 22.91 65.13 -13.43
N VAL A 193 23.42 64.71 -14.60
CA VAL A 193 24.09 65.51 -15.66
C VAL A 193 23.89 64.78 -16.99
#